data_AF-A0A819Q0D3-F1
#
_entry.id   AF-A0A819Q0D3-F1
#
_cell.length_a   1.000
_cell.length_b   1.000
_cell.length_c   1.000
_cell.angle_alpha   90.00
_cell.angle_beta   90.00
_cell.angle_gamma   90.00
#
_symmetry.space_group_name_H-M   'P 1'
#
loop_
_entity.id
_entity.type
_entity.pdbx_description
1 polymer ?
#
loop_
_entity_poly.entity_id
_entity_poly.type
_entity_poly.pdbx_seq_one_letter_code
_entity_poly.pdbx_strand_id
1 'polypeptide(L)'
;SDPVEKVTPLFERKNSLFEYIFNASTPLKFVYTPVHGIGQSHVERAFVAFKFQPFILVDEQKQSWLVIFPQSDPEEEKETLECAIAVANKNKADFIIPTDSDVD
;
A
#
# COMPACT_ATOMS: atom_id res chain seq x y z
N SER A 1 26.15 -22.52 -2.67
CA SER A 1 25.41 -21.75 -3.68
C SER A 1 24.67 -20.64 -2.99
N ASP A 2 24.95 -19.40 -3.38
CA ASP A 2 24.35 -18.19 -2.83
C ASP A 2 22.81 -18.27 -2.96
N PRO A 3 22.04 -18.02 -1.89
CA PRO A 3 20.58 -17.92 -1.96
C PRO A 3 20.11 -16.97 -3.08
N VAL A 4 20.83 -15.87 -3.31
CA VAL A 4 20.50 -14.88 -4.34
C VAL A 4 20.52 -15.52 -5.73
N GLU A 5 21.57 -16.28 -6.06
CA GLU A 5 21.70 -16.94 -7.36
C GLU A 5 20.57 -17.95 -7.65
N LYS A 6 19.95 -18.51 -6.61
CA LYS A 6 18.80 -19.43 -6.75
C LYS A 6 17.46 -18.71 -6.92
N VAL A 7 17.32 -17.53 -6.31
CA VAL A 7 16.04 -16.79 -6.26
C VAL A 7 15.93 -15.83 -7.44
N THR A 8 17.05 -15.27 -7.92
CA THR A 8 17.08 -14.33 -9.06
C THR A 8 16.39 -14.87 -10.32
N PRO A 9 16.62 -16.11 -10.79
CA PRO A 9 15.96 -16.62 -11.99
C PRO A 9 14.45 -16.79 -11.83
N LEU A 10 13.98 -17.10 -10.61
CA LEU A 10 12.56 -17.21 -10.30
C LEU A 10 11.89 -15.83 -10.30
N PHE A 11 12.59 -14.81 -9.80
CA PHE A 11 12.14 -13.42 -9.82
C PHE A 11 12.07 -12.86 -11.25
N GLU A 12 13.10 -13.11 -12.07
CA GLU A 12 13.15 -12.69 -13.47
C GLU A 12 12.06 -13.35 -14.32
N ARG A 13 11.79 -14.65 -14.10
CA ARG A 13 10.67 -15.36 -14.76
C ARG A 13 9.31 -14.81 -14.34
N LYS A 14 9.17 -14.28 -13.12
CA LYS A 14 7.94 -13.63 -12.66
C LYS A 14 7.78 -12.25 -13.30
N ASN A 15 8.88 -11.57 -13.63
CA ASN A 15 8.83 -10.28 -14.31
C ASN A 15 8.23 -10.33 -15.73
N SER A 16 8.37 -11.44 -16.45
CA SER A 16 7.71 -11.61 -17.75
C SER A 16 6.20 -11.85 -17.66
N LEU A 17 5.66 -12.09 -16.46
CA LEU A 17 4.22 -12.22 -16.20
C LEU A 17 3.56 -10.90 -15.80
N PHE A 18 4.35 -9.85 -15.52
CA PHE A 18 3.80 -8.52 -15.28
C PHE A 18 3.58 -7.83 -16.62
N GLU A 19 2.38 -8.01 -17.15
CA GLU A 19 1.91 -7.27 -18.30
C GLU A 19 1.64 -5.82 -17.89
N TYR A 20 2.71 -5.02 -17.76
CA TYR A 20 2.68 -3.64 -17.29
C TYR A 20 1.71 -2.73 -18.06
N ILE A 21 1.37 -3.11 -19.30
CA ILE A 21 0.37 -2.43 -20.12
C ILE A 21 -1.01 -2.52 -19.46
N PHE A 22 -1.41 -3.69 -18.95
CA PHE A 22 -2.70 -3.86 -18.29
C PHE A 22 -2.77 -3.12 -16.96
N ASN A 23 -1.67 -3.04 -16.21
CA ASN A 23 -1.60 -2.26 -14.98
C ASN A 23 -1.79 -0.76 -15.23
N ALA A 24 -1.21 -0.24 -16.32
CA ALA A 24 -1.33 1.18 -16.67
C ALA A 24 -2.73 1.55 -17.17
N SER A 25 -3.40 0.63 -17.86
CA SER A 25 -4.75 0.83 -18.41
C SER A 25 -5.88 0.35 -17.49
N THR A 26 -5.54 -0.16 -16.29
CA THR A 26 -6.54 -0.71 -15.39
C THR A 26 -7.48 0.40 -14.90
N PRO A 27 -8.81 0.17 -14.90
CA PRO A 27 -9.76 1.10 -14.31
C PRO A 27 -9.77 1.02 -12.78
N LEU A 28 -9.04 0.06 -12.20
CA LEU A 28 -9.01 -0.19 -10.77
C LEU A 28 -8.42 0.99 -10.00
N LYS A 29 -9.11 1.39 -8.95
CA LYS A 29 -8.71 2.45 -8.04
C LYS A 29 -8.35 1.87 -6.68
N PHE A 30 -7.22 2.33 -6.17
CA PHE A 30 -6.68 1.90 -4.89
C PHE A 30 -6.71 3.06 -3.90
N VAL A 31 -7.13 2.79 -2.67
CA VAL A 31 -6.91 3.67 -1.53
C VAL A 31 -5.81 3.06 -0.67
N TYR A 32 -4.86 3.88 -0.24
CA TYR A 32 -3.81 3.47 0.67
C TYR A 32 -4.02 4.12 2.04
N THR A 33 -3.99 3.31 3.09
CA THR A 33 -4.18 3.72 4.47
C THR A 33 -2.95 3.31 5.30
N PRO A 34 -2.08 4.26 5.68
CA PRO A 34 -0.98 4.00 6.59
C PRO A 34 -1.52 3.96 8.03
N VAL A 35 -1.57 2.77 8.62
CA VAL A 35 -1.86 2.60 10.04
C VAL A 35 -0.55 2.85 10.78
N HIS A 36 -0.34 4.07 11.30
CA HIS A 36 0.84 4.45 12.10
C HIS A 36 2.23 4.32 11.43
N GLY A 37 2.33 4.24 10.09
CA GLY A 37 3.57 3.82 9.41
C GLY A 37 4.21 4.78 8.39
N ILE A 38 5.47 4.49 8.04
CA ILE A 38 6.29 5.15 6.99
C ILE A 38 6.19 4.46 5.61
N GLY A 39 5.25 3.52 5.46
CA GLY A 39 5.11 2.64 4.30
C GLY A 39 4.77 3.33 2.99
N GLN A 40 4.24 4.56 3.04
CA GLN A 40 3.79 5.30 1.86
C GLN A 40 4.87 5.35 0.75
N SER A 41 6.10 5.69 1.11
CA SER A 41 7.19 5.81 0.12
C SER A 41 7.54 4.48 -0.55
N HIS A 42 7.33 3.35 0.13
CA HIS A 42 7.56 2.02 -0.42
C HIS A 42 6.45 1.64 -1.40
N VAL A 43 5.19 1.88 -1.02
CA VAL A 43 4.02 1.62 -1.87
C VAL A 43 4.03 2.51 -3.11
N GLU A 44 4.43 3.78 -2.99
CA GLU A 44 4.62 4.68 -4.14
C GLU A 44 5.66 4.14 -5.12
N ARG A 45 6.84 3.72 -4.62
CA ARG A 45 7.88 3.11 -5.47
C ARG A 45 7.40 1.84 -6.14
N ALA A 46 6.60 1.02 -5.46
CA ALA A 46 6.01 -0.18 -6.05
C ALA A 46 5.03 0.18 -7.17
N PHE A 47 4.10 1.11 -6.95
CA PHE A 47 3.15 1.54 -7.96
C PHE A 47 3.84 2.07 -9.22
N VAL A 48 4.92 2.86 -9.05
CA VAL A 48 5.75 3.33 -10.16
C VAL A 48 6.44 2.17 -10.88
N ALA A 49 7.06 1.25 -10.15
CA ALA A 49 7.76 0.09 -10.73
C ALA A 49 6.82 -0.83 -11.53
N PHE A 50 5.58 -1.00 -11.06
CA PHE A 50 4.56 -1.83 -11.70
C PHE A 50 3.65 -1.09 -12.68
N LYS A 51 3.89 0.22 -12.90
CA LYS A 51 3.12 1.12 -13.79
C LYS A 51 1.63 1.22 -13.47
N PHE A 52 1.25 1.13 -12.21
CA PHE A 52 -0.12 1.41 -11.79
C PHE A 52 -0.43 2.91 -11.82
N GLN A 53 -1.72 3.24 -11.95
CA GLN A 53 -2.19 4.58 -11.66
C GLN A 53 -1.96 4.91 -10.18
N PRO A 54 -1.61 6.17 -9.82
CA PRO A 54 -1.41 6.54 -8.41
C PRO A 54 -2.61 6.16 -7.55
N PHE A 55 -2.35 5.62 -6.37
CA PHE A 55 -3.38 5.36 -5.37
C PHE A 55 -3.84 6.68 -4.73
N ILE A 56 -5.00 6.63 -4.09
CA ILE A 56 -5.58 7.72 -3.33
C ILE A 56 -5.13 7.55 -1.88
N LEU A 57 -4.44 8.55 -1.36
CA LEU A 57 -4.00 8.54 0.03
C LEU A 57 -5.12 9.01 0.95
N VAL A 58 -5.28 8.36 2.10
CA VAL A 58 -6.07 8.87 3.21
C VAL A 58 -5.25 9.94 3.93
N ASP A 59 -5.32 11.19 3.48
CA ASP A 59 -4.53 12.30 4.04
C ASP A 59 -4.89 12.57 5.52
N GLU A 60 -6.10 12.22 5.94
CA GLU A 60 -6.57 12.31 7.33
C GLU A 60 -5.74 11.43 8.29
N GLN A 61 -5.02 10.44 7.77
CA GLN A 61 -4.16 9.51 8.52
C GLN A 61 -2.67 9.78 8.34
N LYS A 62 -2.28 10.87 7.64
CA LYS A 62 -0.92 11.41 7.72
C LYS A 62 -0.71 12.00 9.11
N GLN A 63 -0.55 11.16 10.13
CA GLN A 63 -0.39 11.65 11.47
C GLN A 63 1.07 11.89 11.83
N SER A 64 1.25 13.08 12.39
CA SER A 64 2.45 13.64 12.99
C SER A 64 3.22 12.60 13.82
N TRP A 65 4.52 12.52 13.57
CA TRP A 65 5.62 11.82 14.25
C TRP A 65 5.68 11.93 15.79
N LEU A 66 4.66 12.46 16.44
CA LEU A 66 4.66 12.82 17.87
C LEU A 66 3.92 11.84 18.77
N VAL A 67 3.30 10.78 18.27
CA VAL A 67 2.63 9.82 19.15
C VAL A 67 3.28 8.44 19.04
N ILE A 68 4.27 8.25 19.92
CA ILE A 68 4.70 6.91 20.35
C ILE A 68 3.56 6.39 21.22
N PHE A 69 2.52 5.81 20.61
CA PHE A 69 1.53 5.07 21.38
C PHE A 69 2.08 3.66 21.65
N PRO A 70 2.19 3.24 22.92
CA PRO A 70 2.54 1.88 23.25
C PRO A 70 1.30 0.99 23.04
N GLN A 71 1.39 0.05 22.10
CA GLN A 71 0.38 -0.95 21.75
C GLN A 71 -0.96 -0.39 21.25
N SER A 72 -1.33 -0.85 20.05
CA SER A 72 -2.54 -0.52 19.32
C SER A 72 -3.79 -0.55 20.20
N ASP A 73 -4.47 0.60 20.30
CA ASP A 73 -5.81 0.66 20.87
C ASP A 73 -6.81 0.11 19.83
N PRO A 74 -7.57 -0.96 20.13
CA PRO A 74 -8.56 -1.52 19.21
C PRO A 74 -9.60 -0.49 18.72
N GLU A 75 -9.84 0.57 19.49
CA GLU A 75 -10.76 1.66 19.11
C GLU A 75 -10.13 2.57 18.06
N GLU A 76 -8.84 2.88 18.16
CA GLU A 76 -8.08 3.69 17.18
C GLU A 76 -7.90 2.95 15.84
N GLU A 77 -7.64 1.63 15.88
CA GLU A 77 -7.59 0.81 14.67
C GLU A 77 -8.93 0.79 13.93
N LYS A 78 -10.03 0.75 14.67
CA LYS A 78 -11.39 0.78 14.10
C LYS A 78 -11.68 2.13 13.43
N GLU A 79 -11.37 3.23 14.11
CA GLU A 79 -11.52 4.58 13.54
C GLU A 79 -10.68 4.77 12.27
N THR A 80 -9.46 4.22 12.27
CA THR A 80 -8.54 4.21 11.12
C THR A 80 -9.16 3.44 9.94
N LEU A 81 -9.70 2.25 10.19
CA LEU A 81 -10.35 1.47 9.14
C LEU A 81 -11.61 2.15 8.61
N GLU A 82 -12.44 2.74 9.49
CA GLU A 82 -13.65 3.47 9.11
C GLU A 82 -13.32 4.69 8.23
N CYS A 83 -12.25 5.41 8.53
CA CYS A 83 -11.75 6.52 7.71
C CYS A 83 -11.33 6.04 6.31
N ALA A 84 -10.58 4.93 6.23
CA ALA A 84 -10.17 4.35 4.94
C ALA A 84 -11.37 3.93 4.09
N ILE A 85 -12.38 3.30 4.71
CA ILE A 85 -13.63 2.91 4.05
C ILE A 85 -14.39 4.15 3.54
N ALA A 86 -14.46 5.23 4.32
CA ALA A 86 -15.12 6.47 3.92
C ALA A 86 -14.43 7.10 2.69
N VAL A 87 -13.10 7.15 2.67
CA VAL A 87 -12.32 7.64 1.52
C VAL A 87 -12.49 6.76 0.30
N ALA A 88 -12.50 5.43 0.47
CA ALA A 88 -12.76 4.49 -0.62
C ALA A 88 -14.15 4.68 -1.23
N ASN A 89 -15.18 4.77 -0.41
CA ASN A 89 -16.55 5.01 -0.86
C ASN A 89 -16.68 6.36 -1.59
N LYS A 90 -16.09 7.43 -1.05
CA LYS A 90 -16.11 8.77 -1.66
C LYS A 90 -15.47 8.78 -3.04
N ASN A 91 -14.38 8.04 -3.22
CA ASN A 91 -13.62 8.02 -4.48
C ASN A 91 -14.01 6.87 -5.42
N LYS A 92 -14.96 6.02 -5.01
CA LYS A 92 -15.34 4.78 -5.69
C LYS A 92 -14.13 3.89 -5.95
N ALA A 93 -13.32 3.68 -4.92
CA ALA A 93 -12.16 2.81 -4.98
C ALA A 93 -12.59 1.34 -4.91
N ASP A 94 -11.86 0.48 -5.62
CA ASP A 94 -12.12 -0.96 -5.69
C ASP A 94 -11.41 -1.70 -4.55
N PHE A 95 -10.26 -1.17 -4.11
CA PHE A 95 -9.42 -1.81 -3.10
C PHE A 95 -8.89 -0.81 -2.08
N ILE A 96 -8.74 -1.29 -0.85
CA ILE A 96 -8.04 -0.61 0.24
C ILE A 96 -6.78 -1.41 0.54
N ILE A 97 -5.63 -0.72 0.59
CA ILE A 97 -4.33 -1.28 0.92
C ILE A 97 -3.92 -0.75 2.29
N PRO A 98 -4.12 -1.52 3.37
CA PRO A 98 -3.61 -1.18 4.68
C PRO A 98 -2.13 -1.57 4.82
N THR A 99 -1.36 -0.77 5.55
CA THR A 99 -0.03 -1.16 6.06
C THR A 99 0.05 -0.82 7.53
N ASP A 100 0.59 -1.74 8.33
CA ASP A 100 0.93 -1.53 9.73
C ASP A 100 2.15 -0.60 9.87
N SER A 101 2.37 -0.11 11.10
CA SER A 101 3.49 0.68 11.59
C SER A 101 4.86 0.11 11.22
N ASP A 102 5.00 -1.22 11.28
CA ASP A 102 6.25 -1.93 10.98
C ASP A 102 6.44 -2.21 9.46
N VAL A 103 5.43 -1.95 8.62
CA VAL A 103 5.50 -2.02 7.14
C VAL A 103 5.80 -3.45 6.59
N ASP A 104 5.57 -4.48 7.40
CA ASP A 104 5.67 -5.90 7.01
C ASP A 104 4.46 -6.37 6.19
#